data_AF-A0A1G7LY24-F1
#
_entry.id   AF-A0A1G7LY24-F1
#
_cell.length_a   1.000
_cell.length_b   1.000
_cell.length_c   1.000
_cell.angle_alpha   90.00
_cell.angle_beta   90.00
_cell.angle_gamma   90.00
#
_symmetry.space_group_name_H-M   'P 1'
#
loop_
_entity.id
_entity.type
_entity.pdbx_description
1 polymer ?
#
loop_
_entity_poly.entity_id
_entity_poly.type
_entity_poly.pdbx_seq_one_letter_code
_entity_poly.pdbx_strand_id
1 'polypeptide(L)'
;MGGLSGPPPPAEPGAETARSDGHTGRALARGILLPALIATLNGVVFVAVYLGALHDPVPHDLAVGVVGSAQQVTAVQQALDSAQPGGFAVRGLPDAGAADAAVRSDDVYGALVLGGGAPQLLTAGAHGQGVTQTLTEALTPVAQQLTGTAPATQDLVPLVAGDTRGLSVFYAAFGVVLGGFLFGIATFQAAPQLLLRWRVVSIALFAVVAGALVALLADVVYAAVPAGPLVVGGVVALLAAACGATAALAFRLFGSAGQVVTSIGLVILGNATSTGNAPAEFLPGWMRPLADVLPSGVAVQALRGAAYFSDADLVRGLVVLGLWAVLPLLAIAGADLVARRRAD
;
A
#
# COMPACT_ATOMS: atom_id res chain seq x y z
N MET A 1 -22.19 -20.77 28.57
CA MET A 1 -21.02 -21.39 27.93
C MET A 1 -21.51 -22.23 26.77
N GLY A 2 -21.64 -21.63 25.58
CA GLY A 2 -22.03 -22.37 24.37
C GLY A 2 -20.80 -23.07 23.82
N GLY A 3 -20.75 -24.41 23.93
CA GLY A 3 -19.66 -25.21 23.41
C GLY A 3 -19.49 -24.99 21.91
N LEU A 4 -18.25 -24.84 21.46
CA LEU A 4 -17.91 -24.92 20.04
C LEU A 4 -18.49 -26.24 19.52
N SER A 5 -19.49 -26.15 18.64
CA SER A 5 -20.04 -27.32 17.96
C SER A 5 -18.87 -28.10 17.35
N GLY A 6 -18.82 -29.41 17.59
CA GLY A 6 -17.79 -30.29 17.04
C GLY A 6 -17.67 -30.13 15.52
N PRO A 7 -16.53 -30.55 14.94
CA PRO A 7 -16.34 -30.45 13.49
C PRO A 7 -17.53 -31.08 12.77
N PRO A 8 -18.00 -30.47 11.66
CA PRO A 8 -19.13 -31.01 10.92
C PRO A 8 -18.85 -32.48 10.57
N PRO A 9 -19.89 -33.34 10.62
CA PRO A 9 -19.73 -34.74 10.22
C PRO A 9 -19.16 -34.81 8.80
N PRO A 10 -18.41 -35.87 8.45
CA PRO A 10 -17.89 -36.05 7.10
C PRO A 10 -19.02 -35.88 6.08
N ALA A 11 -18.72 -35.19 4.98
CA ALA A 11 -19.69 -35.03 3.90
C ALA A 11 -20.17 -36.41 3.42
N GLU A 12 -21.48 -36.56 3.23
CA GLU A 12 -22.02 -37.82 2.75
C GLU A 12 -21.41 -38.20 1.38
N PRO A 13 -21.00 -39.47 1.19
CA PRO A 13 -20.50 -39.93 -0.10
C PRO A 13 -21.50 -39.61 -1.22
N GLY A 14 -21.07 -38.84 -2.21
CA GLY A 14 -21.90 -38.46 -3.36
C GLY A 14 -22.65 -37.14 -3.24
N ALA A 15 -22.54 -36.40 -2.13
CA ALA A 15 -23.17 -35.08 -1.97
C ALA A 15 -22.79 -34.09 -3.09
N GLU A 16 -21.52 -34.08 -3.49
CA GLU A 16 -21.04 -33.20 -4.57
C GLU A 16 -21.47 -33.67 -5.96
N THR A 17 -21.63 -34.99 -6.13
CA THR A 17 -22.19 -35.61 -7.34
C THR A 17 -23.67 -35.27 -7.48
N ALA A 18 -24.43 -35.30 -6.38
CA ALA A 18 -25.82 -34.88 -6.33
C ALA A 18 -25.98 -33.38 -6.64
N ARG A 19 -25.08 -32.53 -6.11
CA ARG A 19 -24.98 -31.09 -6.45
C ARG A 19 -24.62 -30.81 -7.91
N SER A 20 -24.11 -31.82 -8.61
CA SER A 20 -23.64 -31.76 -10.00
C SER A 20 -24.51 -32.60 -10.94
N ASP A 21 -25.80 -32.75 -10.62
CA ASP A 21 -26.80 -33.49 -11.39
C ASP A 21 -26.41 -34.95 -11.67
N GLY A 22 -25.74 -35.60 -10.72
CA GLY A 22 -25.28 -36.99 -10.85
C GLY A 22 -24.03 -37.19 -11.72
N HIS A 23 -23.44 -36.12 -12.27
CA HIS A 23 -22.28 -36.22 -13.16
C HIS A 23 -20.96 -36.12 -12.39
N THR A 24 -20.25 -37.25 -12.23
CA THR A 24 -18.95 -37.32 -11.54
C THR A 24 -17.91 -36.35 -12.11
N GLY A 25 -17.86 -36.16 -13.44
CA GLY A 25 -16.95 -35.20 -14.08
C GLY A 25 -17.23 -33.75 -13.70
N ARG A 26 -18.51 -33.36 -13.56
CA ARG A 26 -18.90 -32.01 -13.12
C ARG A 26 -18.60 -31.79 -11.64
N ALA A 27 -18.78 -32.84 -10.82
CA ALA A 27 -18.43 -32.81 -9.40
C ALA A 27 -16.92 -32.64 -9.18
N LEU A 28 -16.09 -33.38 -9.92
CA LEU A 28 -14.63 -33.22 -9.89
C LEU A 28 -14.21 -31.83 -10.40
N ALA A 29 -14.84 -31.33 -11.46
CA ALA A 29 -14.55 -30.01 -11.99
C ALA A 29 -14.89 -28.88 -10.99
N ARG A 30 -16.06 -28.95 -10.33
CA ARG A 30 -16.49 -27.95 -9.35
C ARG A 30 -15.74 -28.05 -8.02
N GLY A 31 -15.51 -29.26 -7.53
CA GLY A 31 -14.89 -29.50 -6.22
C GLY A 31 -13.37 -29.43 -6.21
N ILE A 32 -12.70 -29.66 -7.34
CA ILE A 32 -11.23 -29.75 -7.41
C ILE A 32 -10.66 -28.81 -8.46
N LEU A 33 -11.08 -28.93 -9.73
CA LEU A 33 -10.42 -28.20 -10.83
C LEU A 33 -10.64 -26.69 -10.75
N LEU A 34 -11.86 -26.24 -10.41
CA LEU A 34 -12.18 -24.82 -10.35
C LEU A 34 -11.45 -24.10 -9.21
N PRO A 35 -11.45 -24.57 -7.95
CA PRO A 35 -10.64 -23.97 -6.89
C PRO A 35 -9.14 -24.00 -7.21
N ALA A 36 -8.62 -25.11 -7.75
CA ALA A 36 -7.22 -25.22 -8.13
C ALA A 36 -6.83 -24.22 -9.22
N LEU A 37 -7.68 -24.06 -10.25
CA LEU A 37 -7.48 -23.08 -11.32
C LEU A 37 -7.50 -21.65 -10.78
N ILE A 38 -8.47 -21.30 -9.93
CA ILE A 38 -8.58 -19.96 -9.33
C ILE A 38 -7.36 -19.64 -8.46
N ALA A 39 -6.94 -20.60 -7.61
CA ALA A 39 -5.76 -20.43 -6.77
C ALA A 39 -4.48 -20.28 -7.61
N THR A 40 -4.34 -21.10 -8.66
CA THR A 40 -3.19 -21.05 -9.57
C THR A 40 -3.15 -19.73 -10.33
N LEU A 41 -4.29 -19.28 -10.87
CA LEU A 41 -4.38 -17.99 -11.57
C LEU A 41 -3.99 -16.83 -10.66
N ASN A 42 -4.55 -16.76 -9.43
CA ASN A 42 -4.18 -15.71 -8.47
C ASN A 42 -2.69 -15.78 -8.12
N GLY A 43 -2.15 -16.97 -7.89
CA GLY A 43 -0.73 -17.16 -7.60
C GLY A 43 0.19 -16.72 -8.75
N VAL A 44 -0.14 -17.07 -9.99
CA VAL A 44 0.61 -16.66 -11.18
C VAL A 44 0.50 -15.16 -11.40
N VAL A 45 -0.68 -14.56 -11.23
CA VAL A 45 -0.85 -13.10 -11.32
C VAL A 45 -0.04 -12.41 -10.23
N PHE A 46 -0.06 -12.92 -8.99
CA PHE A 46 0.77 -12.39 -7.91
C PHE A 46 2.25 -12.42 -8.30
N VAL A 47 2.76 -13.58 -8.73
CA VAL A 47 4.16 -13.74 -9.15
C VAL A 47 4.51 -12.79 -10.29
N ALA A 48 3.67 -12.69 -11.33
CA ALA A 48 3.89 -11.83 -12.49
C ALA A 48 3.91 -10.34 -12.11
N VAL A 49 2.95 -9.89 -11.29
CA VAL A 49 2.87 -8.50 -10.81
C VAL A 49 4.08 -8.15 -9.96
N TYR A 50 4.47 -9.02 -9.04
CA TYR A 50 5.59 -8.76 -8.12
C TYR A 50 6.95 -8.81 -8.81
N LEU A 51 7.18 -9.79 -9.70
CA LEU A 51 8.38 -9.80 -10.52
C LEU A 51 8.41 -8.53 -11.38
N GLY A 52 7.33 -8.21 -12.08
CA GLY A 52 7.25 -7.01 -12.91
C GLY A 52 7.50 -5.71 -12.15
N ALA A 53 7.11 -5.63 -10.87
CA ALA A 53 7.26 -4.44 -10.06
C ALA A 53 8.61 -4.35 -9.30
N LEU A 54 9.12 -5.47 -8.78
CA LEU A 54 10.12 -5.48 -7.70
C LEU A 54 11.36 -6.33 -7.99
N HIS A 55 11.48 -6.97 -9.16
CA HIS A 55 12.67 -7.78 -9.47
C HIS A 55 13.94 -6.93 -9.69
N ASP A 56 13.78 -5.76 -10.29
CA ASP A 56 14.85 -4.80 -10.59
C ASP A 56 14.30 -3.37 -10.47
N PRO A 57 13.99 -2.92 -9.24
CA PRO A 57 13.38 -1.62 -9.02
C PRO A 57 14.42 -0.52 -9.22
N VAL A 58 14.20 0.33 -10.22
CA VAL A 58 15.01 1.51 -10.50
C VAL A 58 14.19 2.78 -10.23
N PRO A 59 14.79 3.86 -9.68
CA PRO A 59 14.11 5.14 -9.55
C PRO A 59 13.73 5.72 -10.92
N HIS A 60 12.63 6.48 -10.94
CA HIS A 60 12.16 7.27 -12.06
C HIS A 60 11.79 8.67 -11.56
N ASP A 61 12.51 9.69 -12.01
CA ASP A 61 12.34 11.08 -11.58
C ASP A 61 12.40 11.25 -10.05
N LEU A 62 13.27 10.50 -9.36
CA LEU A 62 13.44 10.62 -7.92
C LEU A 62 14.02 12.01 -7.58
N ALA A 63 13.24 12.83 -6.87
CA ALA A 63 13.60 14.21 -6.59
C ALA A 63 14.80 14.29 -5.62
N VAL A 64 15.86 14.99 -6.04
CA VAL A 64 17.09 15.17 -5.26
C VAL A 64 17.49 16.65 -5.23
N GLY A 65 17.71 17.18 -4.03
CA GLY A 65 18.22 18.54 -3.83
C GLY A 65 19.73 18.64 -4.04
N VAL A 66 20.22 19.74 -4.60
CA VAL A 66 21.66 20.05 -4.65
C VAL A 66 21.90 21.49 -4.25
N VAL A 67 22.76 21.69 -3.24
CA VAL A 67 23.24 23.01 -2.83
C VAL A 67 24.65 23.20 -3.35
N GLY A 68 24.83 24.16 -4.24
CA GLY A 68 26.11 24.46 -4.88
C GLY A 68 25.96 25.52 -5.95
N SER A 69 27.04 25.82 -6.68
CA SER A 69 26.97 26.71 -7.84
C SER A 69 26.09 26.11 -8.94
N ALA A 70 25.55 26.95 -9.82
CA ALA A 70 24.75 26.47 -10.96
C ALA A 70 25.51 25.47 -11.87
N GLN A 71 26.85 25.60 -11.93
CA GLN A 71 27.73 24.67 -12.63
C GLN A 71 27.78 23.31 -11.92
N GLN A 72 27.87 23.29 -10.58
CA GLN A 72 27.85 22.07 -9.79
C GLN A 72 26.50 21.35 -9.89
N VAL A 73 25.38 22.08 -9.80
CA VAL A 73 24.03 21.49 -9.96
C VAL A 73 23.89 20.82 -11.33
N THR A 74 24.31 21.50 -12.40
CA THR A 74 24.31 20.94 -13.76
C THR A 74 25.21 19.72 -13.87
N ALA A 75 26.41 19.75 -13.28
CA ALA A 75 27.34 18.63 -13.30
C ALA A 75 26.78 17.40 -12.55
N VAL A 76 26.08 17.61 -11.44
CA VAL A 76 25.40 16.53 -10.71
C VAL A 76 24.31 15.90 -11.58
N GLN A 77 23.42 16.71 -12.18
CA GLN A 77 22.38 16.20 -13.08
C GLN A 77 23.00 15.38 -14.24
N GLN A 78 24.03 15.90 -14.90
CA GLN A 78 24.70 15.20 -16.01
C GLN A 78 25.34 13.87 -15.59
N ALA A 79 25.96 13.82 -14.41
CA ALA A 79 26.55 12.59 -13.89
C ALA A 79 25.48 11.54 -13.55
N LEU A 80 24.38 11.97 -12.93
CA LEU A 80 23.24 11.10 -12.63
C LEU A 80 22.55 10.61 -13.91
N ASP A 81 22.33 11.46 -14.90
CA ASP A 81 21.74 11.07 -16.19
C ASP A 81 22.64 10.09 -16.96
N SER A 82 23.96 10.22 -16.81
CA SER A 82 24.92 9.30 -17.46
C SER A 82 24.93 7.93 -16.81
N ALA A 83 24.82 7.86 -15.48
CA ALA A 83 24.79 6.61 -14.74
C ALA A 83 23.41 5.93 -14.79
N GLN A 84 22.35 6.74 -14.71
CA GLN A 84 20.97 6.29 -14.61
C GLN A 84 20.01 7.28 -15.30
N PRO A 85 19.87 7.18 -16.63
CA PRO A 85 19.02 8.07 -17.41
C PRO A 85 17.58 8.12 -16.90
N GLY A 86 17.06 9.31 -16.60
CA GLY A 86 15.69 9.50 -16.09
C GLY A 86 15.47 9.01 -14.65
N GLY A 87 16.52 8.60 -13.94
CA GLY A 87 16.41 8.11 -12.57
C GLY A 87 16.15 9.21 -11.55
N PHE A 88 16.73 10.39 -11.77
CA PHE A 88 16.76 11.47 -10.79
C PHE A 88 16.33 12.80 -11.38
N ALA A 89 15.53 13.54 -10.62
CA ALA A 89 15.15 14.91 -10.91
C ALA A 89 15.91 15.86 -9.98
N VAL A 90 17.01 16.46 -10.46
CA VAL A 90 17.85 17.34 -9.63
C VAL A 90 17.22 18.73 -9.52
N ARG A 91 17.10 19.21 -8.28
CA ARG A 91 16.66 20.56 -7.95
C ARG A 91 17.79 21.34 -7.26
N GLY A 92 18.20 22.45 -7.87
CA GLY A 92 19.08 23.41 -7.20
C GLY A 92 18.40 24.05 -6.00
N LEU A 93 19.06 24.04 -4.84
CA LEU A 93 18.59 24.65 -3.60
C LEU A 93 19.55 25.78 -3.18
N PRO A 94 19.03 26.86 -2.58
CA PRO A 94 19.82 28.07 -2.35
C PRO A 94 20.91 27.88 -1.28
N ASP A 95 20.63 27.11 -0.23
CA ASP A 95 21.53 26.88 0.89
C ASP A 95 21.21 25.58 1.64
N ALA A 96 22.05 25.23 2.62
CA ALA A 96 21.91 24.03 3.43
C ALA A 96 20.63 24.01 4.29
N GLY A 97 20.13 25.18 4.70
CA GLY A 97 18.88 25.28 5.47
C GLY A 97 17.66 24.95 4.60
N ALA A 98 17.66 25.41 3.35
CA ALA A 98 16.64 25.02 2.38
C ALA A 98 16.71 23.53 2.02
N ALA A 99 17.92 22.94 2.01
CA ALA A 99 18.08 21.49 1.82
C ALA A 99 17.56 20.67 3.00
N ASP A 100 17.86 21.06 4.25
CA ASP A 100 17.29 20.41 5.43
C ASP A 100 15.76 20.49 5.43
N ALA A 101 15.21 21.69 5.17
CA ALA A 101 13.77 21.90 5.10
C ALA A 101 13.11 21.03 4.01
N ALA A 102 13.68 20.98 2.80
CA ALA A 102 13.12 20.22 1.69
C ALA A 102 13.14 18.70 1.94
N VAL A 103 14.17 18.18 2.62
CA VAL A 103 14.23 16.75 3.00
C VAL A 103 13.22 16.44 4.11
N ARG A 104 13.06 17.34 5.10
CA ARG A 104 12.11 17.15 6.21
C ARG A 104 10.64 17.31 5.80
N SER A 105 10.36 18.06 4.73
CA SER A 105 9.01 18.29 4.23
C SER A 105 8.56 17.29 3.16
N ASP A 106 9.40 16.31 2.80
CA ASP A 106 9.16 15.36 1.71
C ASP A 106 9.12 16.03 0.31
N ASP A 107 9.75 17.21 0.14
CA ASP A 107 9.87 17.87 -1.16
C ASP A 107 10.94 17.19 -2.04
N VAL A 108 11.95 16.60 -1.41
CA VAL A 108 13.02 15.80 -2.04
C VAL A 108 13.37 14.62 -1.14
N TYR A 109 13.76 13.49 -1.75
CA TYR A 109 14.11 12.26 -1.03
C TYR A 109 15.48 12.35 -0.31
N GLY A 110 16.31 13.29 -0.74
CA GLY A 110 17.62 13.59 -0.17
C GLY A 110 18.23 14.82 -0.84
N ALA A 111 19.31 15.35 -0.25
CA ALA A 111 19.99 16.51 -0.78
C ALA A 111 21.51 16.41 -0.63
N LEU A 112 22.24 16.80 -1.68
CA LEU A 112 23.70 16.88 -1.69
C LEU A 112 24.13 18.34 -1.50
N VAL A 113 24.82 18.62 -0.39
CA VAL A 113 25.36 19.95 -0.06
C VAL A 113 26.84 19.98 -0.40
N LEU A 114 27.22 20.78 -1.40
CA LEU A 114 28.58 20.88 -1.93
C LEU A 114 29.32 22.17 -1.50
N GLY A 115 28.64 23.09 -0.81
CA GLY A 115 29.17 24.39 -0.40
C GLY A 115 29.20 24.59 1.12
N GLY A 116 30.08 25.48 1.60
CA GLY A 116 30.14 25.86 3.02
C GLY A 116 31.00 24.96 3.92
N GLY A 117 31.74 23.99 3.36
CA GLY A 117 32.62 23.10 4.11
C GLY A 117 32.87 21.77 3.40
N ALA A 118 33.09 20.70 4.16
CA ALA A 118 33.09 19.34 3.63
C ALA A 118 31.71 18.98 3.08
N PRO A 119 31.62 18.25 1.95
CA PRO A 119 30.34 17.89 1.36
C PRO A 119 29.50 17.03 2.30
N GLN A 120 28.17 17.18 2.23
CA GLN A 120 27.22 16.41 3.03
C GLN A 120 26.13 15.82 2.14
N LEU A 121 25.72 14.60 2.47
CA LEU A 121 24.56 13.94 1.88
C LEU A 121 23.47 13.84 2.94
N LEU A 122 22.43 14.64 2.80
CA LEU A 122 21.25 14.65 3.66
C LEU A 122 20.26 13.62 3.12
N THR A 123 19.82 12.68 3.96
CA THR A 123 18.84 11.65 3.60
C THR A 123 17.65 11.69 4.55
N ALA A 124 16.52 11.11 4.14
CA ALA A 124 15.40 10.81 5.03
C ALA A 124 15.22 9.29 5.13
N GLY A 125 15.72 8.69 6.21
CA GLY A 125 15.65 7.25 6.47
C GLY A 125 14.21 6.71 6.50
N ALA A 126 13.23 7.57 6.80
CA ALA A 126 11.80 7.27 6.74
C ALA A 126 11.29 6.79 5.37
N HIS A 127 12.01 7.05 4.27
CA HIS A 127 11.72 6.46 2.95
C HIS A 127 12.19 5.00 2.80
N GLY A 128 12.91 4.48 3.79
CA GLY A 128 13.41 3.12 3.83
C GLY A 128 14.86 3.00 3.40
N GLN A 129 15.44 1.84 3.75
CA GLN A 129 16.85 1.54 3.51
C GLN A 129 17.20 1.55 2.02
N GLY A 130 16.32 1.04 1.16
CA GLY A 130 16.57 0.97 -0.30
C GLY A 130 16.79 2.35 -0.90
N VAL A 131 15.96 3.33 -0.56
CA VAL A 131 16.08 4.72 -1.06
C VAL A 131 17.37 5.36 -0.58
N THR A 132 17.69 5.19 0.70
CA THR A 132 18.93 5.73 1.29
C THR A 132 20.17 5.15 0.61
N GLN A 133 20.16 3.86 0.29
CA GLN A 133 21.22 3.19 -0.46
C GLN A 133 21.33 3.72 -1.89
N THR A 134 20.20 3.79 -2.62
CA THR A 134 20.16 4.34 -3.99
C THR A 134 20.74 5.76 -4.04
N LEU A 135 20.36 6.63 -3.11
CA LEU A 135 20.90 8.00 -3.04
C LEU A 135 22.39 8.02 -2.71
N THR A 136 22.82 7.19 -1.75
CA THR A 136 24.23 7.13 -1.35
C THR A 136 25.11 6.64 -2.49
N GLU A 137 24.70 5.57 -3.18
CA GLU A 137 25.42 4.98 -4.31
C GLU A 137 25.48 5.93 -5.51
N ALA A 138 24.39 6.67 -5.78
CA ALA A 138 24.33 7.60 -6.90
C ALA A 138 25.11 8.91 -6.64
N LEU A 139 25.03 9.48 -5.43
CA LEU A 139 25.54 10.83 -5.15
C LEU A 139 26.96 10.86 -4.57
N THR A 140 27.39 9.81 -3.87
CA THR A 140 28.74 9.75 -3.25
C THR A 140 29.86 9.87 -4.28
N PRO A 141 29.87 9.12 -5.40
CA PRO A 141 30.93 9.22 -6.40
C PRO A 141 30.97 10.60 -7.06
N VAL A 142 29.79 11.19 -7.31
CA VAL A 142 29.65 12.51 -7.93
C VAL A 142 30.21 13.60 -7.00
N ALA A 143 29.85 13.56 -5.72
CA ALA A 143 30.37 14.49 -4.71
C ALA A 143 31.89 14.38 -4.58
N GLN A 144 32.43 13.16 -4.54
CA GLN A 144 33.86 12.91 -4.46
C GLN A 144 34.61 13.42 -5.70
N GLN A 145 34.03 13.27 -6.89
CA GLN A 145 34.60 13.80 -8.13
C GLN A 145 34.61 15.33 -8.15
N LEU A 146 33.57 15.99 -7.63
CA LEU A 146 33.44 17.45 -7.64
C LEU A 146 34.24 18.16 -6.55
N THR A 147 34.47 17.50 -5.40
CA THR A 147 35.05 18.14 -4.21
C THR A 147 36.38 17.51 -3.76
N GLY A 148 36.73 16.34 -4.28
CA GLY A 148 37.89 15.56 -3.84
C GLY A 148 37.68 14.74 -2.56
N THR A 149 36.51 14.83 -1.93
CA THR A 149 36.18 14.15 -0.67
C THR A 149 34.81 13.49 -0.71
N ALA A 150 34.67 12.32 -0.10
CA ALA A 150 33.36 11.67 0.04
C ALA A 150 32.45 12.51 0.96
N PRO A 151 31.14 12.62 0.67
CA PRO A 151 30.21 13.34 1.52
C PRO A 151 30.00 12.60 2.84
N ALA A 152 29.86 13.35 3.93
CA ALA A 152 29.35 12.79 5.17
C ALA A 152 27.83 12.60 5.06
N THR A 153 27.34 11.38 5.26
CA THR A 153 25.90 11.10 5.24
C THR A 153 25.27 11.46 6.58
N GLN A 154 24.15 12.19 6.53
CA GLN A 154 23.34 12.54 7.68
C GLN A 154 21.88 12.22 7.41
N ASP A 155 21.28 11.40 8.27
CA ASP A 155 19.85 11.12 8.25
C ASP A 155 19.09 12.20 9.03
N LEU A 156 18.26 12.97 8.33
CA LEU A 156 17.47 14.05 8.91
C LEU A 156 16.11 13.58 9.45
N VAL A 157 15.60 12.46 8.94
CA VAL A 157 14.29 11.91 9.29
C VAL A 157 14.45 10.41 9.56
N PRO A 158 15.10 10.05 10.69
CA PRO A 158 15.37 8.66 11.01
C PRO A 158 14.08 7.89 11.32
N LEU A 159 14.09 6.61 10.95
CA LEU A 159 13.06 5.67 11.37
C LEU A 159 13.07 5.49 12.89
N VAL A 160 11.90 5.12 13.44
CA VAL A 160 11.80 4.76 14.86
C VAL A 160 12.70 3.57 15.20
N ALA A 161 13.24 3.58 16.41
CA ALA A 161 14.07 2.48 16.91
C ALA A 161 13.32 1.14 16.82
N GLY A 162 13.93 0.15 16.16
CA GLY A 162 13.34 -1.18 15.93
C GLY A 162 12.79 -1.38 14.52
N ASP A 163 12.46 -0.31 13.79
CA ASP A 163 12.10 -0.41 12.37
C ASP A 163 13.34 -0.30 11.47
N THR A 164 14.14 -1.35 11.43
CA THR A 164 15.44 -1.35 10.73
C THR A 164 15.32 -1.25 9.20
N ARG A 165 14.12 -1.50 8.64
CA ARG A 165 13.89 -1.54 7.19
C ARG A 165 12.81 -0.57 6.70
N GLY A 166 12.10 0.11 7.59
CA GLY A 166 11.00 1.02 7.27
C GLY A 166 9.70 0.30 6.90
N LEU A 167 9.47 -0.90 7.42
CA LEU A 167 8.35 -1.77 7.01
C LEU A 167 7.17 -1.76 7.98
N SER A 168 7.26 -1.06 9.12
CA SER A 168 6.19 -1.09 10.13
C SER A 168 4.89 -0.49 9.61
N VAL A 169 4.97 0.65 8.91
CA VAL A 169 3.83 1.30 8.26
C VAL A 169 3.20 0.37 7.22
N PHE A 170 4.04 -0.30 6.43
CA PHE A 170 3.58 -1.25 5.43
C PHE A 170 2.78 -2.40 6.05
N TYR A 171 3.29 -3.04 7.10
CA TYR A 171 2.59 -4.15 7.75
C TYR A 171 1.31 -3.74 8.47
N ALA A 172 1.28 -2.53 9.05
CA ALA A 172 0.07 -1.97 9.65
C ALA A 172 -1.07 -1.83 8.62
N ALA A 173 -0.76 -1.46 7.38
CA ALA A 173 -1.74 -1.37 6.30
C ALA A 173 -2.06 -2.74 5.67
N PHE A 174 -1.03 -3.52 5.30
CA PHE A 174 -1.20 -4.76 4.53
C PHE A 174 -2.02 -5.82 5.27
N GLY A 175 -1.80 -5.99 6.58
CA GLY A 175 -2.58 -6.94 7.39
C GLY A 175 -4.08 -6.63 7.36
N VAL A 176 -4.44 -5.35 7.31
CA VAL A 176 -5.83 -4.88 7.26
C VAL A 176 -6.44 -5.05 5.87
N VAL A 177 -5.67 -4.87 4.80
CA VAL A 177 -6.14 -5.17 3.44
C VAL A 177 -6.55 -6.63 3.32
N LEU A 178 -5.70 -7.55 3.82
CA LEU A 178 -6.00 -8.98 3.83
C LEU A 178 -7.21 -9.28 4.73
N GLY A 179 -7.26 -8.69 5.93
CA GLY A 179 -8.39 -8.82 6.85
C GLY A 179 -9.71 -8.32 6.24
N GLY A 180 -9.69 -7.17 5.57
CA GLY A 180 -10.87 -6.57 4.93
C GLY A 180 -11.35 -7.37 3.73
N PHE A 181 -10.43 -7.91 2.93
CA PHE A 181 -10.74 -8.86 1.87
C PHE A 181 -11.44 -10.11 2.43
N LEU A 182 -10.86 -10.75 3.45
CA LEU A 182 -11.43 -11.94 4.08
C LEU A 182 -12.77 -11.65 4.77
N PHE A 183 -12.88 -10.50 5.45
CA PHE A 183 -14.12 -10.02 6.06
C PHE A 183 -15.23 -9.85 5.02
N GLY A 184 -14.92 -9.21 3.89
CA GLY A 184 -15.85 -9.04 2.78
C GLY A 184 -16.36 -10.38 2.26
N ILE A 185 -15.46 -11.33 2.02
CA ILE A 185 -15.82 -12.70 1.59
C ILE A 185 -16.72 -13.38 2.64
N ALA A 186 -16.25 -13.46 3.89
CA ALA A 186 -16.89 -14.22 4.95
C ALA A 186 -18.29 -13.68 5.26
N THR A 187 -18.44 -12.36 5.31
CA THR A 187 -19.74 -11.71 5.60
C THR A 187 -20.74 -11.97 4.47
N PHE A 188 -20.30 -11.98 3.20
CA PHE A 188 -21.19 -12.31 2.07
C PHE A 188 -21.58 -13.79 2.04
N GLN A 189 -20.66 -14.70 2.36
CA GLN A 189 -20.97 -16.13 2.42
C GLN A 189 -21.91 -16.46 3.58
N ALA A 190 -21.68 -15.87 4.75
CA ALA A 190 -22.49 -16.12 5.95
C ALA A 190 -23.88 -15.46 5.88
N ALA A 191 -23.97 -14.27 5.26
CA ALA A 191 -25.21 -13.50 5.19
C ALA A 191 -25.42 -12.87 3.80
N PRO A 192 -25.72 -13.68 2.77
CA PRO A 192 -25.87 -13.20 1.39
C PRO A 192 -27.06 -12.24 1.21
N GLN A 193 -28.13 -12.44 1.99
CA GLN A 193 -29.35 -11.62 1.95
C GLN A 193 -29.37 -10.50 3.00
N LEU A 194 -28.21 -10.16 3.57
CA LEU A 194 -28.12 -9.11 4.59
C LEU A 194 -28.57 -7.76 4.03
N LEU A 195 -29.52 -7.11 4.71
CA LEU A 195 -29.98 -5.78 4.36
C LEU A 195 -28.81 -4.78 4.36
N LEU A 196 -28.84 -3.81 3.45
CA LEU A 196 -27.78 -2.79 3.30
C LEU A 196 -27.39 -2.13 4.63
N ARG A 197 -28.36 -1.72 5.46
CA ARG A 197 -28.08 -1.10 6.77
C ARG A 197 -27.19 -1.96 7.67
N TRP A 198 -27.43 -3.27 7.69
CA TRP A 198 -26.66 -4.20 8.52
C TRP A 198 -25.29 -4.50 7.90
N ARG A 199 -25.18 -4.42 6.57
CA ARG A 199 -23.89 -4.49 5.87
C ARG A 199 -23.01 -3.27 6.16
N VAL A 200 -23.61 -2.08 6.21
CA VAL A 200 -22.92 -0.85 6.63
C VAL A 200 -22.47 -0.96 8.08
N VAL A 201 -23.37 -1.37 8.99
CA VAL A 201 -23.03 -1.58 10.41
C VAL A 201 -21.91 -2.60 10.58
N SER A 202 -21.93 -3.72 9.85
CA SER A 202 -20.88 -4.74 9.94
C SER A 202 -19.52 -4.21 9.45
N ILE A 203 -19.49 -3.46 8.35
CA ILE A 203 -18.26 -2.85 7.83
C ILE A 203 -17.73 -1.81 8.81
N ALA A 204 -18.60 -0.96 9.35
CA ALA A 204 -18.22 0.05 10.34
C ALA A 204 -17.66 -0.58 11.63
N LEU A 205 -18.29 -1.65 12.13
CA LEU A 205 -17.80 -2.37 13.30
C LEU A 205 -16.43 -3.01 13.02
N PHE A 206 -16.28 -3.70 11.89
CA PHE A 206 -15.00 -4.26 11.48
C PHE A 206 -13.92 -3.19 11.38
N ALA A 207 -14.22 -2.06 10.73
CA ALA A 207 -13.30 -0.95 10.55
C ALA A 207 -12.83 -0.35 11.88
N VAL A 208 -13.75 -0.05 12.79
CA VAL A 208 -13.43 0.52 14.10
C VAL A 208 -12.58 -0.45 14.93
N VAL A 209 -12.95 -1.74 14.94
CA VAL A 209 -12.21 -2.76 15.70
C VAL A 209 -10.82 -2.98 15.10
N ALA A 210 -10.71 -3.11 13.78
CA ALA A 210 -9.43 -3.27 13.10
C ALA A 210 -8.53 -2.06 13.33
N GLY A 211 -9.06 -0.84 13.17
CA GLY A 211 -8.33 0.40 13.43
C GLY A 211 -7.84 0.49 14.87
N ALA A 212 -8.71 0.23 15.86
CA ALA A 212 -8.34 0.27 17.27
C ALA A 212 -7.27 -0.76 17.64
N LEU A 213 -7.40 -2.00 17.14
CA LEU A 213 -6.41 -3.06 17.40
C LEU A 213 -5.07 -2.78 16.73
N VAL A 214 -5.08 -2.29 15.50
CA VAL A 214 -3.82 -1.92 14.82
C VAL A 214 -3.19 -0.70 15.49
N ALA A 215 -3.96 0.29 15.91
CA ALA A 215 -3.43 1.41 16.70
C ALA A 215 -2.79 0.91 18.01
N LEU A 216 -3.46 0.01 18.74
CA LEU A 216 -2.90 -0.61 19.94
C LEU A 216 -1.56 -1.31 19.63
N LEU A 217 -1.50 -2.10 18.57
CA LEU A 217 -0.28 -2.83 18.21
C LEU A 217 0.83 -1.89 17.75
N ALA A 218 0.54 -1.00 16.80
CA ALA A 218 1.53 -0.15 16.14
C ALA A 218 2.05 0.97 17.06
N ASP A 219 1.22 1.51 17.96
CA ASP A 219 1.59 2.63 18.84
C ASP A 219 1.99 2.14 20.23
N VAL A 220 1.15 1.32 20.89
CA VAL A 220 1.33 0.98 22.32
C VAL A 220 2.21 -0.25 22.52
N VAL A 221 2.02 -1.31 21.75
CA VAL A 221 2.74 -2.58 21.95
C VAL A 221 4.14 -2.52 21.34
N TYR A 222 4.25 -2.03 20.11
CA TYR A 222 5.51 -2.01 19.37
C TYR A 222 6.16 -0.63 19.23
N ALA A 223 5.42 0.46 19.49
CA ALA A 223 5.90 1.83 19.26
C ALA A 223 6.56 2.02 17.88
N ALA A 224 5.97 1.39 16.86
CA ALA A 224 6.55 1.21 15.54
C ALA A 224 6.07 2.24 14.50
N VAL A 225 4.98 2.97 14.79
CA VAL A 225 4.45 4.02 13.89
C VAL A 225 4.20 5.30 14.70
N PRO A 226 5.11 6.29 14.65
CA PRO A 226 5.06 7.49 15.50
C PRO A 226 4.07 8.57 15.01
N ALA A 227 2.84 8.18 14.62
CA ALA A 227 1.76 9.08 14.19
C ALA A 227 0.67 9.28 15.26
N GLY A 228 0.76 8.55 16.39
CA GLY A 228 -0.23 8.55 17.44
C GLY A 228 -1.46 7.67 17.15
N PRO A 229 -2.12 7.14 18.19
CA PRO A 229 -3.09 6.06 18.05
C PRO A 229 -4.38 6.47 17.35
N LEU A 230 -4.77 7.76 17.43
CA LEU A 230 -5.95 8.29 16.75
C LEU A 230 -5.76 8.36 15.23
N VAL A 231 -4.60 8.82 14.77
CA VAL A 231 -4.28 8.93 13.34
C VAL A 231 -4.12 7.54 12.76
N VAL A 232 -3.31 6.68 13.40
CA VAL A 232 -3.13 5.28 12.97
C VAL A 232 -4.47 4.57 12.93
N GLY A 233 -5.26 4.64 14.02
CA GLY A 233 -6.54 3.98 14.10
C GLY A 233 -7.56 4.51 13.07
N GLY A 234 -7.59 5.81 12.83
CA GLY A 234 -8.49 6.45 11.87
C GLY A 234 -8.18 6.06 10.42
N VAL A 235 -6.91 6.17 10.00
CA VAL A 235 -6.49 5.80 8.64
C VAL A 235 -6.69 4.30 8.41
N VAL A 236 -6.33 3.46 9.38
CA VAL A 236 -6.51 2.01 9.27
C VAL A 236 -7.98 1.60 9.28
N ALA A 237 -8.83 2.27 10.06
CA ALA A 237 -10.28 2.05 10.03
C ALA A 237 -10.86 2.40 8.64
N LEU A 238 -10.44 3.51 8.04
CA LEU A 238 -10.86 3.88 6.69
C LEU A 238 -10.37 2.88 5.64
N LEU A 239 -9.13 2.39 5.76
CA LEU A 239 -8.59 1.33 4.90
C LEU A 239 -9.41 0.03 5.03
N ALA A 240 -9.73 -0.38 6.26
CA ALA A 240 -10.56 -1.54 6.53
C ALA A 240 -11.96 -1.39 5.91
N ALA A 241 -12.57 -0.21 6.06
CA ALA A 241 -13.88 0.10 5.48
C ALA A 241 -13.84 0.09 3.95
N ALA A 242 -12.82 0.72 3.35
CA ALA A 242 -12.57 0.71 1.92
C ALA A 242 -12.48 -0.72 1.38
N CYS A 243 -11.59 -1.55 1.95
CA CYS A 243 -11.42 -2.93 1.49
C CYS A 243 -12.71 -3.76 1.67
N GLY A 244 -13.39 -3.63 2.82
CA GLY A 244 -14.64 -4.35 3.09
C GLY A 244 -15.77 -3.94 2.15
N ALA A 245 -15.94 -2.64 1.88
CA ALA A 245 -16.97 -2.11 0.99
C ALA A 245 -16.70 -2.47 -0.48
N THR A 246 -15.45 -2.41 -0.93
CA THR A 246 -15.08 -2.82 -2.29
C THR A 246 -15.26 -4.31 -2.50
N ALA A 247 -14.82 -5.14 -1.56
CA ALA A 247 -15.08 -6.57 -1.59
C ALA A 247 -16.58 -6.84 -1.68
N ALA A 248 -17.37 -6.12 -0.87
CA ALA A 248 -18.81 -6.23 -0.86
C ALA A 248 -19.45 -5.93 -2.23
N LEU A 249 -19.02 -4.85 -2.87
CA LEU A 249 -19.51 -4.49 -4.20
C LEU A 249 -19.10 -5.54 -5.24
N ALA A 250 -17.85 -5.98 -5.23
CA ALA A 250 -17.36 -6.98 -6.18
C ALA A 250 -18.15 -8.29 -6.08
N PHE A 251 -18.44 -8.75 -4.86
CA PHE A 251 -19.32 -9.91 -4.65
C PHE A 251 -20.75 -9.65 -5.13
N ARG A 252 -21.31 -8.47 -4.86
CA ARG A 252 -22.67 -8.12 -5.30
C ARG A 252 -22.82 -8.10 -6.82
N LEU A 253 -21.78 -7.69 -7.54
CA LEU A 253 -21.77 -7.57 -9.00
C LEU A 253 -21.39 -8.89 -9.70
N PHE A 254 -20.42 -9.63 -9.17
CA PHE A 254 -19.79 -10.76 -9.86
C PHE A 254 -19.96 -12.10 -9.12
N GLY A 255 -20.67 -12.15 -7.99
CA GLY A 255 -20.82 -13.35 -7.18
C GLY A 255 -19.47 -13.86 -6.68
N SER A 256 -19.25 -15.19 -6.75
CA SER A 256 -17.99 -15.82 -6.34
C SER A 256 -16.77 -15.35 -7.14
N ALA A 257 -16.95 -14.94 -8.40
CA ALA A 257 -15.87 -14.37 -9.20
C ALA A 257 -15.38 -13.01 -8.65
N GLY A 258 -16.23 -12.32 -7.87
CA GLY A 258 -15.86 -11.10 -7.16
C GLY A 258 -14.71 -11.29 -6.18
N GLN A 259 -14.50 -12.50 -5.66
CA GLN A 259 -13.33 -12.85 -4.85
C GLN A 259 -12.04 -12.68 -5.64
N VAL A 260 -12.00 -13.15 -6.88
CA VAL A 260 -10.81 -13.08 -7.73
C VAL A 260 -10.51 -11.64 -8.10
N VAL A 261 -11.55 -10.87 -8.47
CA VAL A 261 -11.42 -9.44 -8.78
C VAL A 261 -10.86 -8.66 -7.58
N THR A 262 -11.40 -8.92 -6.39
CA THR A 262 -10.95 -8.23 -5.17
C THR A 262 -9.54 -8.65 -4.76
N SER A 263 -9.21 -9.93 -4.89
CA SER A 263 -7.86 -10.46 -4.66
C SER A 263 -6.85 -9.77 -5.58
N ILE A 264 -7.08 -9.77 -6.90
CA ILE A 264 -6.19 -9.15 -7.88
C ILE A 264 -6.08 -7.64 -7.62
N GLY A 265 -7.20 -6.94 -7.45
CA GLY A 265 -7.20 -5.48 -7.30
C GLY A 265 -6.62 -4.99 -5.97
N LEU A 266 -7.14 -5.48 -4.84
CA LEU A 266 -6.78 -4.97 -3.52
C LEU A 266 -5.58 -5.67 -2.91
N VAL A 267 -5.51 -7.00 -3.01
CA VAL A 267 -4.46 -7.77 -2.34
C VAL A 267 -3.19 -7.80 -3.17
N ILE A 268 -3.29 -8.10 -4.48
CA ILE A 268 -2.11 -8.25 -5.34
C ILE A 268 -1.61 -6.89 -5.82
N LEU A 269 -2.40 -6.18 -6.63
CA LEU A 269 -2.03 -4.87 -7.17
C LEU A 269 -1.89 -3.83 -6.06
N GLY A 270 -2.83 -3.80 -5.11
CA GLY A 270 -2.76 -2.90 -3.98
C GLY A 270 -1.48 -3.08 -3.15
N ASN A 271 -1.06 -4.30 -2.85
CA ASN A 271 0.17 -4.53 -2.10
C ASN A 271 1.42 -4.16 -2.94
N ALA A 272 1.48 -4.60 -4.21
CA ALA A 272 2.60 -4.31 -5.10
C ALA A 272 2.84 -2.81 -5.30
N THR A 273 1.78 -2.00 -5.28
CA THR A 273 1.81 -0.55 -5.49
C THR A 273 1.71 0.25 -4.18
N SER A 274 1.77 -0.42 -3.02
CA SER A 274 1.49 0.20 -1.73
C SER A 274 2.51 1.26 -1.29
N THR A 275 3.63 1.41 -2.00
CA THR A 275 4.78 2.23 -1.59
C THR A 275 5.42 1.84 -0.25
N GLY A 276 5.06 0.67 0.30
CA GLY A 276 5.55 0.21 1.60
C GLY A 276 7.02 -0.16 1.61
N ASN A 277 7.49 -0.81 0.55
CA ASN A 277 8.90 -1.23 0.43
C ASN A 277 9.79 -0.14 -0.18
N ALA A 278 9.27 0.60 -1.15
CA ALA A 278 9.95 1.66 -1.86
C ALA A 278 8.91 2.70 -2.33
N PRO A 279 9.30 3.97 -2.55
CA PRO A 279 8.42 4.99 -3.10
C PRO A 279 7.84 4.65 -4.47
N ALA A 280 6.81 5.38 -4.89
CA ALA A 280 6.13 5.15 -6.16
C ALA A 280 7.04 5.36 -7.38
N GLU A 281 8.12 6.13 -7.22
CA GLU A 281 9.19 6.38 -8.19
C GLU A 281 9.94 5.11 -8.58
N PHE A 282 9.91 4.06 -7.76
CA PHE A 282 10.52 2.77 -8.07
C PHE A 282 9.56 1.82 -8.81
N LEU A 283 8.29 2.20 -8.98
CA LEU A 283 7.32 1.41 -9.70
C LEU A 283 7.42 1.67 -11.21
N PRO A 284 7.13 0.65 -12.05
CA PRO A 284 6.94 0.85 -13.48
C PRO A 284 5.89 1.94 -13.76
N GLY A 285 6.05 2.70 -14.83
CA GLY A 285 5.22 3.89 -15.12
C GLY A 285 3.70 3.63 -15.16
N TRP A 286 3.26 2.43 -15.53
CA TRP A 286 1.83 2.07 -15.51
C TRP A 286 1.30 1.72 -14.10
N MET A 287 2.18 1.34 -13.19
CA MET A 287 1.87 1.00 -11.79
C MET A 287 1.95 2.22 -10.88
N ARG A 288 2.83 3.20 -11.18
CA ARG A 288 3.03 4.40 -10.35
C ARG A 288 1.72 5.11 -10.00
N PRO A 289 0.79 5.40 -10.93
CA PRO A 289 -0.47 6.06 -10.59
C PRO A 289 -1.40 5.25 -9.68
N LEU A 290 -1.22 3.92 -9.62
CA LEU A 290 -2.04 3.07 -8.76
C LEU A 290 -1.71 3.27 -7.27
N ALA A 291 -0.48 3.70 -6.96
CA ALA A 291 -0.08 4.01 -5.58
C ALA A 291 -0.95 5.11 -4.97
N ASP A 292 -1.35 6.10 -5.78
CA ASP A 292 -2.08 7.28 -5.34
C ASP A 292 -3.60 7.08 -5.32
N VAL A 293 -4.08 5.97 -5.89
CA VAL A 293 -5.50 5.68 -6.03
C VAL A 293 -5.90 4.47 -5.21
N LEU A 294 -5.11 3.39 -5.20
CA LEU A 294 -5.48 2.16 -4.50
C LEU A 294 -5.42 2.36 -2.97
N PRO A 295 -6.38 1.79 -2.21
CA PRO A 295 -6.49 2.04 -0.77
C PRO A 295 -5.20 1.77 0.02
N SER A 296 -4.48 0.72 -0.32
CA SER A 296 -3.23 0.34 0.34
C SER A 296 -2.12 1.38 0.17
N GLY A 297 -1.89 1.87 -1.06
CA GLY A 297 -0.86 2.88 -1.33
C GLY A 297 -1.17 4.19 -0.65
N VAL A 298 -2.41 4.63 -0.79
CA VAL A 298 -2.94 5.83 -0.14
C VAL A 298 -2.80 5.77 1.39
N ALA A 299 -3.13 4.62 2.00
CA ALA A 299 -3.01 4.46 3.45
C ALA A 299 -1.56 4.47 3.93
N VAL A 300 -0.63 3.81 3.20
CA VAL A 300 0.79 3.81 3.55
C VAL A 300 1.40 5.20 3.44
N GLN A 301 1.10 5.94 2.36
CA GLN A 301 1.57 7.31 2.19
C GLN A 301 1.05 8.22 3.31
N ALA A 302 -0.25 8.16 3.62
CA ALA A 302 -0.86 8.94 4.70
C ALA A 302 -0.28 8.63 6.09
N LEU A 303 -0.05 7.34 6.39
CA LEU A 303 0.57 6.92 7.65
C LEU A 303 2.03 7.35 7.74
N ARG A 304 2.80 7.22 6.65
CA ARG A 304 4.21 7.66 6.60
C ARG A 304 4.31 9.17 6.76
N GLY A 305 3.50 9.94 6.04
CA GLY A 305 3.55 11.40 6.11
C GLY A 305 3.10 11.95 7.46
N ALA A 306 2.08 11.35 8.08
CA ALA A 306 1.71 11.66 9.46
C ALA A 306 2.80 11.29 10.48
N ALA A 307 3.52 10.18 10.26
CA ALA A 307 4.57 9.73 11.17
C ALA A 307 5.88 10.53 11.05
N TYR A 308 6.24 10.98 9.86
CA TYR A 308 7.61 11.44 9.57
C TYR A 308 7.71 12.79 8.85
N PHE A 309 6.66 13.24 8.16
CA PHE A 309 6.72 14.39 7.24
C PHE A 309 5.63 15.43 7.50
N SER A 310 5.36 15.76 8.77
CA SER A 310 4.42 16.82 9.15
C SER A 310 3.02 16.70 8.52
N ASP A 311 2.43 15.50 8.58
CA ASP A 311 1.11 15.18 8.03
C ASP A 311 1.00 15.26 6.49
N ALA A 312 2.13 15.14 5.78
CA ALA A 312 2.14 14.96 4.33
C ALA A 312 1.16 13.85 3.92
N ASP A 313 0.38 14.09 2.88
CA ASP A 313 -0.59 13.15 2.31
C ASP A 313 -1.72 12.66 3.22
N LEU A 314 -1.77 13.07 4.48
CA LEU A 314 -2.79 12.60 5.42
C LEU A 314 -4.20 13.01 4.95
N VAL A 315 -4.40 14.29 4.61
CA VAL A 315 -5.71 14.79 4.16
C VAL A 315 -6.15 14.12 2.86
N ARG A 316 -5.25 13.99 1.89
CA ARG A 316 -5.53 13.24 0.64
C ARG A 316 -5.92 11.80 0.97
N GLY A 317 -5.18 11.18 1.87
CA GLY A 317 -5.42 9.82 2.36
C GLY A 317 -6.81 9.64 2.91
N LEU A 318 -7.22 10.48 3.85
CA LEU A 318 -8.55 10.45 4.47
C LEU A 318 -9.66 10.61 3.43
N VAL A 319 -9.50 11.52 2.46
CA VAL A 319 -10.48 11.75 1.40
C VAL A 319 -10.59 10.53 0.48
N VAL A 320 -9.47 10.04 -0.06
CA VAL A 320 -9.48 8.95 -1.04
C VAL A 320 -9.95 7.65 -0.39
N LEU A 321 -9.49 7.31 0.82
CA LEU A 321 -9.99 6.15 1.56
C LEU A 321 -11.47 6.29 1.91
N GLY A 322 -11.92 7.49 2.27
CA GLY A 322 -13.34 7.78 2.49
C GLY A 322 -14.18 7.52 1.23
N LEU A 323 -13.70 7.94 0.06
CA LEU A 323 -14.35 7.65 -1.23
C LEU A 323 -14.41 6.15 -1.51
N TRP A 324 -13.32 5.42 -1.27
CA TRP A 324 -13.29 3.97 -1.39
C TRP A 324 -14.22 3.24 -0.41
N ALA A 325 -14.50 3.81 0.76
CA ALA A 325 -15.47 3.26 1.70
C ALA A 325 -16.92 3.55 1.28
N VAL A 326 -17.20 4.76 0.78
CA VAL A 326 -18.56 5.24 0.52
C VAL A 326 -19.08 4.86 -0.86
N LEU A 327 -18.29 5.04 -1.92
CA LEU A 327 -18.74 4.82 -3.30
C LEU A 327 -19.22 3.38 -3.55
N PRO A 328 -18.55 2.32 -3.04
CA PRO A 328 -19.05 0.96 -3.24
C PRO A 328 -20.39 0.71 -2.55
N LEU A 329 -20.61 1.29 -1.36
CA LEU A 329 -21.87 1.18 -0.65
C LEU A 329 -23.01 1.89 -1.39
N LEU A 330 -22.73 3.07 -1.96
CA LEU A 330 -23.70 3.79 -2.80
C LEU A 330 -24.04 3.00 -4.07
N ALA A 331 -23.05 2.35 -4.69
CA ALA A 331 -23.27 1.51 -5.86
C ALA A 331 -24.14 0.28 -5.53
N ILE A 332 -23.92 -0.36 -4.37
CA ILE A 332 -24.79 -1.44 -3.88
C ILE A 332 -26.22 -0.92 -3.67
N ALA A 333 -26.38 0.22 -3.00
CA ALA A 333 -27.69 0.82 -2.75
C ALA A 333 -28.44 1.11 -4.06
N GLY A 334 -27.76 1.70 -5.04
CA GLY A 334 -28.32 1.99 -6.36
C GLY A 334 -28.73 0.71 -7.10
N ALA A 335 -27.90 -0.32 -7.10
CA ALA A 335 -28.20 -1.61 -7.72
C ALA A 335 -29.44 -2.28 -7.09
N ASP A 336 -29.57 -2.21 -5.77
CA ASP A 336 -30.72 -2.78 -5.05
C ASP A 336 -32.01 -1.99 -5.31
N LEU A 337 -31.94 -0.67 -5.45
CA LEU A 337 -33.09 0.17 -5.82
C LEU A 337 -33.60 -0.14 -7.23
N VAL A 338 -32.69 -0.31 -8.20
CA VAL A 338 -33.06 -0.67 -9.58
C VAL A 338 -33.68 -2.06 -9.64
N ALA A 339 -33.15 -3.03 -8.87
CA ALA A 339 -33.69 -4.38 -8.83
C ALA A 339 -35.13 -4.41 -8.28
N ARG A 340 -35.43 -3.63 -7.24
CA ARG A 340 -36.79 -3.51 -6.69
C ARG A 340 -37.78 -2.94 -7.70
N ARG A 341 -37.42 -1.84 -8.37
CA ARG A 341 -38.26 -1.21 -9.40
C ARG A 341 -38.56 -2.08 -10.63
N ARG A 342 -37.76 -3.12 -10.88
CA ARG A 342 -38.00 -4.08 -11.97
C ARG A 342 -38.88 -5.25 -11.54
N ALA A 343 -39.05 -5.46 -10.24
CA ALA A 343 -39.86 -6.51 -9.65
C ALA A 343 -41.29 -6.06 -9.36
N ASP A 344 -41.49 -4.75 -9.21
CA ASP A 344 -42.79 -4.05 -9.15
C ASP A 344 -43.33 -3.78 -10.57
#